data_AF-A0A8H3VZD4-F1
#
_entry.id   AF-A0A8H3VZD4-F1
#
_cell.length_a   1.000
_cell.length_b   1.000
_cell.length_c   1.000
_cell.angle_alpha   90.00
_cell.angle_beta   90.00
_cell.angle_gamma   90.00
#
_symmetry.space_group_name_H-M   'P 1'
#
loop_
_entity.id
_entity.type
_entity.pdbx_description
1 polymer ?
#
loop_
_entity_poly.entity_id
_entity_poly.type
_entity_poly.pdbx_seq_one_letter_code
_entity_poly.pdbx_strand_id
1 'polypeptide(L)'
;MIDKKALTAREFVRKRFQAVGPGSQTEPGDTTNFHRHIRKLCESHGAGPKTWNGHQLLLISGLEPNLTAAVTWMLIHLLDGDGHLSTSVRNEADSFVEKSDGEIDLCRVSDECPLLQATYHRERVHSGAWHIRSDPWRLHHFDRVVWDEDSEVFGPRRFLYARRRVDDGSARKLRAFGVVESLCPERFLAVHVAVAFVVRLLVGFEVTPVKRPHIVPRGCKNDVGLATLTSDTEILVKRRENGFTSSPNRSDNYSNRRIHDMSPPPMPTPEQLAQLTTEWVEPVDEVQIPQGIAYGLFDTICRGTGLQGSYWYMLPDDYGHPINTTTTYPFLFWLHGAMRRASEGFEAARLYKEAMRAGRMTQTIFIMPQALPVGWYINSLDRKYPIEDVLMNDLLPHVDATFRTNGKRGVEGFSMGGYGALHLAFKFPEQFEGVSAIGPAVLRSLAEEPRERVWDTFQGDQRYYDLNHPINLLEEKFQAIHFAPLHIRLLVGSDDTRLVEAVKSLADSLQRCGILHRNIGVPNIGHDYVAVMEATQPGMYTFWDECLKPQTAEEAVISV
;
A
#
# COMPACT_ATOMS: atom_id res chain seq x y z
N MET A 1 -14.34 36.87 31.84
CA MET A 1 -14.79 37.98 30.97
C MET A 1 -14.39 37.65 29.56
N ILE A 2 -15.32 37.65 28.59
CA ILE A 2 -14.99 37.38 27.20
C ILE A 2 -14.26 38.62 26.63
N ASP A 3 -13.10 38.42 26.01
CA ASP A 3 -12.29 39.50 25.43
C ASP A 3 -13.09 40.25 24.35
N LYS A 4 -13.25 41.57 24.52
CA LYS A 4 -13.95 42.44 23.56
C LYS A 4 -13.28 42.43 22.17
N LYS A 5 -11.96 42.25 22.09
CA LYS A 5 -11.26 42.14 20.80
C LYS A 5 -11.63 40.83 20.09
N ALA A 6 -11.69 39.72 20.82
CA ALA A 6 -12.09 38.43 20.27
C ALA A 6 -13.55 38.44 19.77
N LEU A 7 -14.46 39.12 20.49
CA LEU A 7 -15.84 39.30 20.05
C LEU A 7 -15.93 40.11 18.75
N THR A 8 -15.22 41.24 18.67
CA THR A 8 -15.18 42.07 17.46
C THR A 8 -14.60 41.31 16.26
N ALA A 9 -13.52 40.54 16.46
CA ALA A 9 -12.93 39.71 15.42
C ALA A 9 -13.90 38.61 14.93
N ARG A 10 -14.60 37.95 15.85
CA ARG A 10 -15.61 36.93 15.53
C ARG A 10 -16.76 37.51 14.69
N GLU A 11 -17.22 38.71 15.01
CA GLU A 11 -18.25 39.41 14.24
C GLU A 11 -17.76 39.84 12.85
N PHE A 12 -16.52 40.29 12.74
CA PHE A 12 -15.90 40.64 11.46
C PHE A 12 -15.88 39.45 10.50
N VAL A 13 -15.42 38.28 10.95
CA VAL A 13 -15.38 37.06 10.12
C VAL A 13 -16.78 36.58 9.75
N ARG A 14 -17.76 36.64 10.68
CA ARG A 14 -19.17 36.29 10.39
C ARG A 14 -19.77 37.15 9.28
N LYS A 15 -19.50 38.45 9.26
CA LYS A 15 -19.99 39.36 8.21
C LYS A 15 -19.42 38.99 6.84
N ARG A 16 -18.17 38.54 6.77
CA ARG A 16 -17.55 38.07 5.52
C ARG A 16 -18.21 36.79 4.99
N PHE A 17 -18.52 35.82 5.86
CA PHE A 17 -19.28 34.63 5.43
C PHE A 17 -20.67 34.96 4.89
N GLN A 18 -21.33 36.00 5.43
CA GLN A 18 -22.63 36.46 4.92
C GLN A 18 -22.53 37.16 3.57
N ALA A 19 -21.44 37.90 3.34
CA ALA A 19 -21.22 38.66 2.10
C ALA A 19 -20.89 37.77 0.88
N VAL A 20 -20.37 36.55 1.09
CA VAL A 20 -20.05 35.61 0.00
C VAL A 20 -21.30 35.07 -0.71
N GLY A 21 -22.50 35.22 -0.13
CA GLY A 21 -23.77 34.79 -0.72
C GLY A 21 -23.85 33.26 -0.99
N PRO A 22 -25.03 32.69 -1.28
CA PRO A 22 -25.15 31.34 -1.81
C PRO A 22 -24.69 31.34 -3.29
N GLY A 23 -23.40 31.55 -3.53
CA GLY A 23 -22.81 31.69 -4.86
C GLY A 23 -22.38 30.37 -5.48
N SER A 24 -22.91 30.10 -6.68
CA SER A 24 -22.67 29.00 -7.63
C SER A 24 -23.41 27.67 -7.39
N GLN A 25 -24.31 27.40 -8.33
CA GLN A 25 -25.22 26.28 -8.44
C GLN A 25 -24.46 24.96 -8.68
N THR A 26 -24.75 23.95 -7.87
CA THR A 26 -24.76 22.53 -8.27
C THR A 26 -26.01 21.90 -7.66
N GLU A 27 -26.56 20.90 -8.35
CA GLU A 27 -27.98 20.49 -8.28
C GLU A 27 -28.54 20.22 -6.87
N PRO A 28 -29.84 20.52 -6.65
CA PRO A 28 -30.54 20.20 -5.40
C PRO A 28 -30.60 18.68 -5.20
N GLY A 29 -29.66 18.14 -4.43
CA GLY A 29 -29.61 16.70 -4.11
C GLY A 29 -28.21 16.20 -3.74
N ASP A 30 -27.17 16.84 -4.27
CA ASP A 30 -25.80 16.37 -4.11
C ASP A 30 -25.27 16.57 -2.67
N THR A 31 -24.96 15.47 -1.98
CA THR A 31 -24.38 15.43 -0.62
C THR A 31 -22.90 15.03 -0.62
N THR A 32 -22.23 14.99 -1.77
CA THR A 32 -20.82 14.55 -1.86
C THR A 32 -19.82 15.48 -1.16
N ASN A 33 -20.20 16.73 -0.87
CA ASN A 33 -19.35 17.70 -0.18
C ASN A 33 -19.60 17.73 1.34
N PHE A 34 -18.56 17.46 2.14
CA PHE A 34 -18.60 17.42 3.61
C PHE A 34 -19.23 18.66 4.25
N HIS A 35 -18.80 19.85 3.85
CA HIS A 35 -19.31 21.11 4.40
C HIS A 35 -20.80 21.32 4.10
N ARG A 36 -21.29 20.85 2.94
CA ARG A 36 -22.71 20.87 2.57
C ARG A 36 -23.52 19.85 3.37
N HIS A 37 -22.97 18.65 3.59
CA HIS A 37 -23.60 17.63 4.40
C HIS A 37 -23.81 18.11 5.84
N ILE A 38 -22.76 18.68 6.46
CA ILE A 38 -22.85 19.28 7.81
C ILE A 38 -23.85 20.44 7.83
N ARG A 39 -23.88 21.29 6.80
CA ARG A 39 -24.88 22.36 6.69
C ARG A 39 -26.31 21.83 6.71
N LYS A 40 -26.63 20.84 5.87
CA LYS A 40 -27.96 20.23 5.80
C LYS A 40 -28.36 19.60 7.13
N LEU A 41 -27.44 18.92 7.80
CA LEU A 41 -27.68 18.35 9.14
C LEU A 41 -27.94 19.45 10.18
N CYS A 42 -27.16 20.52 10.19
CA CYS A 42 -27.41 21.65 11.07
C CYS A 42 -28.79 22.27 10.80
N GLU A 43 -29.14 22.48 9.53
CA GLU A 43 -30.44 23.01 9.11
C GLU A 43 -31.60 22.07 9.51
N SER A 44 -31.46 20.74 9.36
CA SER A 44 -32.48 19.77 9.79
C SER A 44 -32.69 19.72 11.31
N HIS A 45 -31.69 20.15 12.08
CA HIS A 45 -31.79 20.32 13.54
C HIS A 45 -32.11 21.77 13.97
N GLY A 46 -32.59 22.61 13.05
CA GLY A 46 -33.12 23.95 13.36
C GLY A 46 -32.08 25.07 13.40
N ALA A 47 -30.86 24.86 12.89
CA ALA A 47 -29.85 25.92 12.82
C ALA A 47 -30.19 26.97 11.74
N GLY A 48 -30.51 28.19 12.17
CA GLY A 48 -30.65 29.33 11.26
C GLY A 48 -29.30 29.84 10.70
N PRO A 49 -29.31 30.77 9.73
CA PRO A 49 -28.10 31.26 9.05
C PRO A 49 -27.01 31.83 9.98
N LYS A 50 -27.40 32.51 11.07
CA LYS A 50 -26.45 33.02 12.07
C LYS A 50 -25.77 31.90 12.87
N THR A 51 -26.52 30.83 13.14
CA THR A 51 -26.04 29.64 13.84
C THR A 51 -25.05 28.87 12.95
N TRP A 52 -25.36 28.72 11.66
CA TRP A 52 -24.47 28.11 10.67
C TRP A 52 -23.10 28.80 10.58
N ASN A 53 -23.06 30.14 10.50
CA ASN A 53 -21.79 30.87 10.47
C ASN A 53 -20.95 30.68 11.75
N GLY A 54 -21.62 30.40 12.87
CA GLY A 54 -20.96 29.99 14.11
C GLY A 54 -20.31 28.61 14.02
N HIS A 55 -20.94 27.65 13.33
CA HIS A 55 -20.41 26.31 13.08
C HIS A 55 -19.25 26.36 12.07
N GLN A 56 -19.33 27.17 11.02
CA GLN A 56 -18.22 27.38 10.08
C GLN A 56 -16.97 27.91 10.77
N LEU A 57 -17.13 28.89 11.67
CA LEU A 57 -16.03 29.39 12.49
C LEU A 57 -15.42 28.28 13.36
N LEU A 58 -16.25 27.41 13.95
CA LEU A 58 -15.77 26.29 14.75
C LEU A 58 -15.00 25.26 13.90
N LEU A 59 -15.48 24.96 12.70
CA LEU A 59 -14.79 24.06 11.75
C LEU A 59 -13.42 24.63 11.37
N ILE A 60 -13.33 25.92 11.05
CA ILE A 60 -12.05 26.58 10.74
C ILE A 60 -11.12 26.56 11.95
N SER A 61 -11.63 26.87 13.14
CA SER A 61 -10.84 26.81 14.37
C SER A 61 -10.37 25.39 14.72
N GLY A 62 -11.07 24.34 14.28
CA GLY A 62 -10.63 22.95 14.43
C GLY A 62 -9.57 22.53 13.40
N LEU A 63 -9.68 23.04 12.17
CA LEU A 63 -8.86 22.65 11.02
C LEU A 63 -7.53 23.42 10.95
N GLU A 64 -7.60 24.75 10.94
CA GLU A 64 -6.50 25.62 10.51
C GLU A 64 -5.35 25.73 11.54
N PRO A 65 -5.59 26.01 12.84
CA PRO A 65 -4.52 26.34 13.76
C PRO A 65 -3.51 25.21 13.97
N ASN A 66 -3.98 23.96 14.03
CA ASN A 66 -3.11 22.80 14.21
C ASN A 66 -2.30 22.49 12.95
N LEU A 67 -2.90 22.64 11.77
CA LEU A 67 -2.19 22.44 10.51
C LEU A 67 -1.09 23.48 10.33
N THR A 68 -1.40 24.75 10.58
CA THR A 68 -0.43 25.85 10.54
C THR A 68 0.70 25.61 11.53
N ALA A 69 0.39 25.28 12.79
CA ALA A 69 1.41 25.01 13.80
C ALA A 69 2.31 23.82 13.44
N ALA A 70 1.73 22.71 12.95
CA ALA A 70 2.50 21.53 12.52
C ALA A 70 3.48 21.88 11.41
N VAL A 71 3.02 22.57 10.36
CA VAL A 71 3.88 23.01 9.25
C VAL A 71 4.98 23.95 9.75
N THR A 72 4.64 24.92 10.61
CA THR A 72 5.61 25.88 11.15
C THR A 72 6.72 25.19 11.94
N TRP A 73 6.38 24.24 12.81
CA TRP A 73 7.37 23.50 13.60
C TRP A 73 8.23 22.57 12.76
N MET A 74 7.65 21.90 11.76
CA MET A 74 8.41 21.11 10.80
C MET A 74 9.46 21.97 10.12
N LEU A 75 9.09 23.17 9.65
CA LEU A 75 10.01 24.08 8.98
C LEU A 75 11.12 24.55 9.92
N ILE A 76 10.81 24.90 11.17
CA ILE A 76 11.82 25.31 12.17
C ILE A 76 12.84 24.20 12.42
N HIS A 77 12.37 22.97 12.65
CA HIS A 77 13.26 21.84 12.91
C HIS A 77 14.06 21.41 11.68
N LEU A 78 13.52 21.59 10.47
CA LEU A 78 14.28 21.43 9.22
C LEU A 78 15.35 22.50 9.01
N LEU A 79 15.29 23.61 9.75
CA LEU A 79 16.28 24.69 9.73
C LEU A 79 17.28 24.60 10.90
N ASP A 80 17.13 23.61 11.79
CA ASP A 80 17.97 23.40 12.97
C ASP A 80 19.27 22.62 12.66
N GLY A 81 20.38 23.02 13.29
CA GLY A 81 21.69 22.34 13.24
C GLY A 81 22.51 22.45 11.93
N ASP A 82 23.41 21.47 11.73
CA ASP A 82 24.42 21.36 10.65
C ASP A 82 23.84 21.08 9.24
N GLY A 83 22.53 21.24 9.05
CA GLY A 83 21.85 21.11 7.75
C GLY A 83 21.63 19.67 7.27
N HIS A 84 22.15 18.63 7.94
CA HIS A 84 22.02 17.24 7.52
C HIS A 84 20.56 16.75 7.39
N LEU A 85 19.67 17.15 8.31
CA LEU A 85 18.24 16.79 8.24
C LEU A 85 17.56 17.50 7.06
N SER A 86 17.77 18.81 6.93
CA SER A 86 17.26 19.62 5.82
C SER A 86 17.66 19.04 4.47
N THR A 87 18.93 18.72 4.28
CA THR A 87 19.47 18.14 3.05
C THR A 87 18.86 16.76 2.77
N SER A 88 18.75 15.90 3.78
CA SER A 88 18.18 14.56 3.61
C SER A 88 16.71 14.62 3.18
N VAL A 89 15.91 15.47 3.84
CA VAL A 89 14.49 15.67 3.53
C VAL A 89 14.29 16.35 2.18
N ARG A 90 15.16 17.30 1.82
CA ARG A 90 15.15 17.92 0.49
C ARG A 90 15.46 16.91 -0.61
N ASN A 91 16.41 16.01 -0.40
CA ASN A 91 16.73 14.96 -1.37
C ASN A 91 15.55 14.00 -1.57
N GLU A 92 14.83 13.65 -0.49
CA GLU A 92 13.58 12.88 -0.61
C GLU A 92 12.53 13.66 -1.44
N ALA A 93 12.30 14.94 -1.12
CA ALA A 93 11.33 15.77 -1.84
C ALA A 93 11.69 15.99 -3.31
N ASP A 94 12.96 16.27 -3.64
CA ASP A 94 13.43 16.46 -5.00
C ASP A 94 13.33 15.13 -5.78
N SER A 95 13.74 14.00 -5.19
CA SER A 95 13.59 12.68 -5.80
C SER A 95 12.13 12.29 -6.01
N PHE A 96 11.25 12.63 -5.07
CA PHE A 96 9.82 12.36 -5.18
C PHE A 96 9.20 13.15 -6.34
N VAL A 97 9.55 14.44 -6.47
CA VAL A 97 9.08 15.26 -7.59
C VAL A 97 9.64 14.79 -8.93
N GLU A 98 10.91 14.40 -8.98
CA GLU A 98 11.56 13.86 -10.19
C GLU A 98 10.90 12.56 -10.65
N LYS A 99 10.63 11.62 -9.74
CA LYS A 99 9.92 10.36 -10.04
C LYS A 99 8.46 10.56 -10.47
N SER A 100 7.88 11.72 -10.15
CA SER A 100 6.47 12.00 -10.39
C SER A 100 6.23 13.04 -11.49
N ASP A 101 7.26 13.39 -12.27
CA ASP A 101 7.22 14.36 -13.37
C ASP A 101 6.55 15.71 -12.99
N GLY A 102 6.77 16.15 -11.74
CA GLY A 102 6.16 17.38 -11.21
C GLY A 102 4.78 17.24 -10.56
N GLU A 103 4.11 16.08 -10.67
CA GLU A 103 2.81 15.81 -10.04
C GLU A 103 2.97 15.08 -8.70
N ILE A 104 2.74 15.78 -7.60
CA ILE A 104 2.89 15.19 -6.25
C ILE A 104 1.62 14.43 -5.87
N ASP A 105 1.66 13.10 -5.88
CA ASP A 105 0.61 12.25 -5.31
C ASP A 105 0.73 12.18 -3.79
N LEU A 106 -0.19 12.82 -3.08
CA LEU A 106 -0.19 12.89 -1.62
C LEU A 106 -0.26 11.52 -0.94
N CYS A 107 -0.76 10.49 -1.62
CA CYS A 107 -0.88 9.14 -1.07
C CYS A 107 0.47 8.41 -1.01
N ARG A 108 1.44 8.82 -1.83
CA ARG A 108 2.78 8.18 -1.92
C ARG A 108 3.83 8.88 -1.07
N VAL A 109 3.47 10.00 -0.45
CA VAL A 109 4.36 10.80 0.40
C VAL A 109 5.00 9.97 1.51
N SER A 110 4.29 9.00 2.08
CA SER A 110 4.81 8.14 3.15
C SER A 110 5.97 7.25 2.69
N ASP A 111 5.89 6.81 1.45
CA ASP A 111 6.78 5.83 0.85
C ASP A 111 7.97 6.51 0.19
N GLU A 112 7.72 7.67 -0.44
CA GLU A 112 8.73 8.44 -1.17
C GLU A 112 9.48 9.44 -0.28
N CYS A 113 8.85 9.92 0.79
CA CYS A 113 9.43 10.86 1.75
C CYS A 113 9.30 10.39 3.21
N PRO A 114 9.81 9.19 3.55
CA PRO A 114 9.64 8.59 4.87
C PRO A 114 10.28 9.43 5.98
N LEU A 115 11.42 10.09 5.76
CA LEU A 115 12.04 10.97 6.76
C LEU A 115 11.23 12.25 6.95
N LEU A 116 10.62 12.78 5.89
CA LEU A 116 9.71 13.92 6.00
C LEU A 116 8.44 13.56 6.78
N GLN A 117 7.84 12.40 6.55
CA GLN A 117 6.70 11.92 7.32
C GLN A 117 7.09 11.64 8.78
N ALA A 118 8.27 11.07 9.02
CA ALA A 118 8.82 10.90 10.37
C ALA A 118 9.07 12.24 11.08
N THR A 119 9.42 13.30 10.33
CA THR A 119 9.52 14.67 10.83
C THR A 119 8.16 15.19 11.31
N TYR A 120 7.09 14.94 10.55
CA TYR A 120 5.72 15.24 10.99
C TYR A 120 5.33 14.46 12.26
N HIS A 121 5.63 13.16 12.34
CA HIS A 121 5.29 12.37 13.55
C HIS A 121 6.04 12.83 14.81
N ARG A 122 7.19 13.49 14.64
CA ARG A 122 7.98 14.04 15.74
C ARG A 122 7.41 15.34 16.30
N GLU A 123 6.44 15.98 15.64
CA GLU A 123 5.65 17.10 16.17
C GLU A 123 4.96 16.78 17.51
N ARG A 124 4.99 15.50 17.94
CA ARG A 124 4.65 15.08 19.30
C ARG A 124 5.27 15.93 20.41
N VAL A 125 6.51 16.42 20.23
CA VAL A 125 7.19 17.25 21.25
C VAL A 125 6.48 18.58 21.49
N HIS A 126 5.65 19.00 20.54
CA HIS A 126 4.85 20.21 20.63
C HIS A 126 3.38 19.94 20.94
N SER A 127 3.01 18.66 21.03
CA SER A 127 1.67 18.24 21.43
C SER A 127 1.56 18.07 22.95
N GLY A 128 0.45 18.54 23.53
CA GLY A 128 0.06 18.16 24.90
C GLY A 128 0.72 18.89 26.08
N ALA A 129 0.78 20.23 26.12
CA ALA A 129 1.18 20.92 27.36
C ALA A 129 0.01 21.65 28.07
N TRP A 130 -0.77 20.98 28.92
CA TRP A 130 -1.46 21.69 30.01
C TRP A 130 -0.54 21.77 31.24
N HIS A 131 -0.40 22.95 31.85
CA HIS A 131 0.05 23.06 33.25
C HIS A 131 -1.14 22.86 34.20
N ILE A 132 -1.81 21.72 34.07
CA ILE A 132 -2.54 21.14 35.19
C ILE A 132 -1.57 20.12 35.78
N ARG A 133 -1.52 19.96 37.10
CA ARG A 133 -0.59 19.06 37.82
C ARG A 133 -0.62 17.58 37.37
N SER A 134 -1.37 17.23 36.33
CA SER A 134 -1.59 15.90 35.78
C SER A 134 -2.20 15.97 34.36
N ASP A 135 -1.44 16.36 33.33
CA ASP A 135 -1.81 16.11 31.93
C ASP A 135 -1.25 14.74 31.50
N PRO A 136 -2.08 13.69 31.39
CA PRO A 136 -1.61 12.35 31.06
C PRO A 136 -1.01 12.25 29.65
N TRP A 137 -1.34 13.19 28.75
CA TRP A 137 -0.86 13.17 27.36
C TRP A 137 0.58 13.62 27.25
N ARG A 138 0.94 14.68 28.00
CA ARG A 138 2.33 15.12 28.11
C ARG A 138 3.20 14.00 28.68
N LEU A 139 2.73 13.35 29.74
CA LEU A 139 3.46 12.25 30.36
C LEU A 139 3.76 11.16 29.33
N HIS A 140 2.78 10.72 28.55
CA HIS A 140 2.98 9.68 27.53
C HIS A 140 3.94 10.09 26.40
N HIS A 141 3.86 11.33 25.89
CA HIS A 141 4.75 11.79 24.81
C HIS A 141 6.16 12.15 25.28
N PHE A 142 6.42 12.18 26.58
CA PHE A 142 7.75 12.42 27.14
C PHE A 142 8.21 11.28 28.08
N ASP A 143 7.45 10.18 28.12
CA ASP A 143 7.76 9.03 28.96
C ASP A 143 9.02 8.33 28.45
N ARG A 144 10.04 8.23 29.31
CA ARG A 144 11.32 7.59 29.00
C ARG A 144 11.21 6.07 28.89
N VAL A 145 10.18 5.44 29.47
CA VAL A 145 9.89 4.01 29.31
C VAL A 145 9.28 3.74 27.94
N VAL A 146 8.48 4.69 27.40
CA VAL A 146 7.83 4.56 26.09
C VAL A 146 8.78 4.96 24.95
N TRP A 147 9.63 5.96 25.18
CA TRP A 147 10.43 6.63 24.16
C TRP A 147 11.92 6.72 24.45
N ASP A 148 12.46 6.00 25.43
CA ASP A 148 13.87 6.01 25.85
C ASP A 148 14.36 7.33 26.48
N GLU A 149 15.62 7.36 26.91
CA GLU A 149 16.20 8.49 27.68
C GLU A 149 16.17 9.82 26.91
N ASP A 150 16.34 9.79 25.59
CA ASP A 150 16.28 10.94 24.69
C ASP A 150 14.84 11.26 24.25
N SER A 151 13.85 11.11 25.14
CA SER A 151 12.43 11.34 24.83
C SER A 151 12.11 12.80 24.49
N GLU A 152 12.87 13.75 25.04
CA GLU A 152 12.76 15.20 24.85
C GLU A 152 13.51 15.72 23.60
N VAL A 153 14.49 14.97 23.09
CA VAL A 153 15.35 15.40 21.97
C VAL A 153 14.62 15.25 20.63
N PHE A 154 14.60 16.30 19.81
CA PHE A 154 14.03 16.21 18.46
C PHE A 154 14.86 15.28 17.56
N GLY A 155 14.31 14.11 17.22
CA GLY A 155 14.98 13.08 16.45
C GLY A 155 13.99 12.31 15.57
N PRO A 156 13.73 12.75 14.32
CA PRO A 156 12.70 12.15 13.46
C PRO A 156 13.03 10.71 13.06
N ARG A 157 14.33 10.37 12.95
CA ARG A 157 14.79 9.02 12.61
C ARG A 157 14.35 7.93 13.59
N ARG A 158 13.89 8.28 14.79
CA ARG A 158 13.28 7.33 15.75
C ARG A 158 12.02 6.68 15.20
N PHE A 159 11.28 7.38 14.35
CA PHE A 159 10.09 6.87 13.69
C PHE A 159 10.42 6.13 12.40
N LEU A 160 11.68 5.77 12.15
CA LEU A 160 12.07 5.03 10.95
C LEU A 160 12.55 3.63 11.31
N TYR A 161 11.95 2.61 10.70
CA TYR A 161 12.46 1.25 10.71
C TYR A 161 13.63 1.14 9.72
N ALA A 162 14.78 0.64 10.20
CA ALA A 162 16.01 0.51 9.41
C ALA A 162 16.41 1.79 8.62
N ARG A 163 15.96 2.97 9.07
CA ARG A 163 16.12 4.28 8.41
C ARG A 163 15.51 4.40 6.99
N ARG A 164 14.58 3.52 6.59
CA ARG A 164 14.04 3.47 5.21
C ARG A 164 12.52 3.61 5.09
N ARG A 165 11.74 3.28 6.13
CA ARG A 165 10.28 3.43 6.15
C ARG A 165 9.80 3.89 7.51
N VAL A 166 8.62 4.51 7.59
CA VAL A 166 8.04 4.86 8.89
C VAL A 166 7.75 3.58 9.69
N ASP A 167 8.16 3.59 10.96
CA ASP A 167 7.92 2.48 11.89
C ASP A 167 6.51 2.58 12.47
N ASP A 168 5.62 1.71 12.00
CA ASP A 168 4.23 1.61 12.47
C ASP A 168 4.12 1.38 13.97
N GLY A 169 5.07 0.66 14.58
CA GLY A 169 5.10 0.44 16.02
C GLY A 169 5.25 1.75 16.79
N SER A 170 6.20 2.59 16.38
CA SER A 170 6.43 3.91 16.96
C SER A 170 5.33 4.91 16.59
N ALA A 171 4.80 4.88 15.36
CA ALA A 171 3.69 5.72 14.94
C ALA A 171 2.41 5.41 15.75
N ARG A 172 2.13 4.14 16.03
CA ARG A 172 1.00 3.70 16.88
C ARG A 172 1.14 4.08 18.35
N LYS A 173 2.32 4.46 18.83
CA LYS A 173 2.50 5.03 20.18
C LYS A 173 2.13 6.52 20.21
N LEU A 174 1.96 7.18 19.07
CA LEU A 174 1.59 8.59 19.01
C LEU A 174 0.13 8.82 19.45
N ARG A 175 -0.11 9.91 20.15
CA ARG A 175 -1.46 10.34 20.62
C ARG A 175 -1.76 11.79 20.26
N ALA A 176 -1.05 12.35 19.26
CA ALA A 176 -1.21 13.74 18.82
C ALA A 176 -2.61 14.05 18.28
N PHE A 177 -3.33 13.02 17.82
CA PHE A 177 -4.68 13.12 17.27
C PHE A 177 -5.78 12.69 18.25
N GLY A 178 -5.47 12.48 19.53
CA GLY A 178 -6.42 11.96 20.52
C GLY A 178 -6.37 10.44 20.70
N VAL A 179 -7.39 9.87 21.34
CA VAL A 179 -7.50 8.44 21.66
C VAL A 179 -8.85 7.87 21.24
N VAL A 180 -8.84 6.61 20.80
CA VAL A 180 -10.03 5.75 20.61
C VAL A 180 -11.22 6.51 20.00
N GLU A 181 -12.18 6.93 20.82
CA GLU A 181 -13.45 7.55 20.40
C GLU A 181 -13.36 9.06 20.15
N SER A 182 -12.26 9.71 20.54
CA SER A 182 -12.01 11.14 20.35
C SER A 182 -10.92 11.41 19.30
N LEU A 183 -10.62 10.44 18.43
CA LEU A 183 -9.63 10.62 17.38
C LEU A 183 -10.05 11.74 16.43
N CYS A 184 -9.10 12.60 16.07
CA CYS A 184 -9.31 13.63 15.07
C CYS A 184 -9.77 12.97 13.76
N PRO A 185 -10.97 13.30 13.26
CA PRO A 185 -11.51 12.71 12.03
C PRO A 185 -10.70 13.13 10.80
N GLU A 186 -10.03 14.29 10.86
CA GLU A 186 -9.27 14.88 9.75
C GLU A 186 -7.76 14.56 9.82
N ARG A 187 -7.31 13.68 10.72
CA ARG A 187 -5.89 13.39 10.95
C ARG A 187 -5.11 13.02 9.68
N PHE A 188 -5.71 12.26 8.76
CA PHE A 188 -5.06 11.86 7.51
C PHE A 188 -4.92 13.05 6.55
N LEU A 189 -5.98 13.86 6.43
CA LEU A 189 -5.95 15.08 5.63
C LEU A 189 -4.93 16.07 6.19
N ALA A 190 -4.87 16.24 7.51
CA ALA A 190 -3.92 17.14 8.17
C ALA A 190 -2.45 16.73 7.92
N VAL A 191 -2.14 15.43 7.99
CA VAL A 191 -0.80 14.91 7.69
C VAL A 191 -0.45 15.16 6.22
N HIS A 192 -1.33 14.76 5.30
CA HIS A 192 -1.07 14.89 3.87
C HIS A 192 -0.92 16.34 3.43
N VAL A 193 -1.78 17.25 3.90
CA VAL A 193 -1.70 18.68 3.55
C VAL A 193 -0.43 19.32 4.13
N ALA A 194 -0.06 18.99 5.37
CA ALA A 194 1.15 19.52 5.98
C ALA A 194 2.40 19.10 5.19
N VAL A 195 2.50 17.81 4.88
CA VAL A 195 3.66 17.30 4.14
C VAL A 195 3.69 17.82 2.71
N ALA A 196 2.55 17.85 2.01
CA ALA A 196 2.42 18.44 0.67
C ALA A 196 2.94 19.87 0.61
N PHE A 197 2.54 20.67 1.60
CA PHE A 197 2.95 22.06 1.68
C PHE A 197 4.46 22.17 1.86
N VAL A 198 5.05 21.36 2.75
CA VAL A 198 6.50 21.35 2.98
C VAL A 198 7.26 20.88 1.75
N VAL A 199 6.83 19.81 1.07
CA VAL A 199 7.43 19.35 -0.20
C VAL A 199 7.42 20.50 -1.22
N ARG A 200 6.26 21.13 -1.45
CA ARG A 200 6.12 22.22 -2.42
C ARG A 200 7.01 23.41 -2.07
N LEU A 201 7.15 23.73 -0.80
CA LEU A 201 8.02 24.82 -0.35
C LEU A 201 9.50 24.48 -0.59
N LEU A 202 9.96 23.29 -0.24
CA LEU A 202 11.36 22.86 -0.37
C LEU A 202 11.80 22.70 -1.83
N VAL A 203 10.89 22.25 -2.69
CA VAL A 203 11.14 22.08 -4.13
C VAL A 203 11.18 23.44 -4.84
N GLY A 204 10.27 24.35 -4.47
CA GLY A 204 10.19 25.67 -5.13
C GLY A 204 11.18 26.70 -4.60
N PHE A 205 11.60 26.58 -3.34
CA PHE A 205 12.30 27.64 -2.63
C PHE A 205 13.45 27.13 -1.78
N GLU A 206 14.53 27.90 -1.76
CA GLU A 206 15.57 27.83 -0.77
C GLU A 206 15.15 28.63 0.46
N VAL A 207 14.89 27.93 1.57
CA VAL A 207 14.57 28.52 2.86
C VAL A 207 15.80 28.46 3.77
N THR A 208 16.21 29.61 4.32
CA THR A 208 17.36 29.71 5.24
C THR A 208 17.04 30.63 6.43
N PRO A 209 17.59 30.35 7.63
CA PRO A 209 17.41 31.24 8.77
C PRO A 209 18.24 32.52 8.58
N VAL A 210 17.64 33.68 8.90
CA VAL A 210 18.34 34.99 8.81
C VAL A 210 19.45 35.09 9.86
N LYS A 211 19.24 34.51 11.05
CA LYS A 211 20.21 34.49 12.14
C LYS A 211 20.84 33.10 12.26
N ARG A 212 22.18 33.04 12.31
CA ARG A 212 22.95 31.80 12.55
C ARG A 212 23.77 31.93 13.84
N PRO A 213 23.84 30.88 14.70
CA PRO A 213 23.14 29.60 14.56
C PRO A 213 21.62 29.77 14.71
N HIS A 214 20.86 28.97 13.96
CA HIS A 214 19.42 28.90 14.18
C HIS A 214 19.18 28.25 15.55
N ILE A 215 18.29 28.84 16.33
CA ILE A 215 17.89 28.30 17.62
C ILE A 215 16.38 28.12 17.56
N VAL A 216 15.93 26.88 17.76
CA VAL A 216 14.51 26.55 17.82
C VAL A 216 13.84 27.37 18.93
N PRO A 217 12.84 28.22 18.60
CA PRO A 217 12.11 28.99 19.60
C PRO A 217 11.37 28.09 20.60
N ARG A 218 11.09 28.62 21.78
CA ARG A 218 10.23 27.91 22.74
C ARG A 218 8.79 27.93 22.24
N GLY A 219 8.04 26.88 22.56
CA GLY A 219 6.59 26.87 22.37
C GLY A 219 5.88 27.72 23.43
N CYS A 220 4.91 28.52 23.02
CA CYS A 220 3.92 29.18 23.85
C CYS A 220 2.56 28.52 23.61
N LYS A 221 1.86 28.12 24.66
CA LYS A 221 0.54 27.50 24.52
C LYS A 221 -0.54 28.39 25.11
N ASN A 222 -1.31 29.01 24.23
CA ASN A 222 -2.49 29.81 24.58
C ASN A 222 -3.81 29.12 24.19
N ASP A 223 -3.75 28.03 23.39
CA ASP A 223 -4.91 27.38 22.75
C ASP A 223 -4.92 25.84 22.88
N VAL A 224 -5.99 25.20 22.40
CA VAL A 224 -6.19 23.74 22.34
C VAL A 224 -5.47 23.16 21.11
N GLY A 225 -4.53 22.23 21.32
CA GLY A 225 -3.82 21.54 20.22
C GLY A 225 -2.30 21.66 20.31
N LEU A 226 -1.64 21.79 19.15
CA LEU A 226 -0.19 22.01 19.05
C LEU A 226 0.20 23.38 19.60
N ALA A 227 1.39 23.47 20.21
CA ALA A 227 1.92 24.73 20.72
C ALA A 227 2.15 25.73 19.56
N THR A 228 1.93 27.01 19.82
CA THR A 228 2.36 28.11 18.94
C THR A 228 3.77 28.56 19.34
N LEU A 229 4.43 29.38 18.53
CA LEU A 229 5.76 29.90 18.88
C LEU A 229 5.68 31.01 19.93
N THR A 230 6.66 31.10 20.84
CA THR A 230 6.83 32.31 21.70
C THR A 230 7.29 33.53 20.91
N SER A 231 7.96 33.31 19.78
CA SER A 231 8.55 34.34 18.92
C SER A 231 8.72 33.80 17.51
N ASP A 232 8.49 34.64 16.50
CA ASP A 232 8.69 34.26 15.10
C ASP A 232 10.16 33.96 14.78
N THR A 233 10.37 33.01 13.87
CA THR A 233 11.68 32.74 13.27
C THR A 233 11.79 33.52 11.97
N GLU A 234 12.76 34.43 11.89
CA GLU A 234 13.07 35.17 10.66
C GLU A 234 13.76 34.24 9.66
N ILE A 235 13.13 34.04 8.50
CA ILE A 235 13.64 33.22 7.39
C ILE A 235 13.77 34.05 6.12
N LEU A 236 14.79 33.74 5.33
CA LEU A 236 14.93 34.17 3.95
C LEU A 236 14.41 33.06 3.04
N VAL A 237 13.50 33.42 2.14
CA VAL A 237 12.93 32.51 1.14
C VAL A 237 13.33 33.01 -0.24
N LYS A 238 14.15 32.25 -0.96
CA LYS A 238 14.59 32.57 -2.32
C LYS A 238 14.06 31.50 -3.29
N ARG A 239 13.47 31.90 -4.41
CA ARG A 239 13.04 30.94 -5.44
C ARG A 239 14.25 30.21 -6.02
N ARG A 240 14.16 28.88 -6.21
CA ARG A 240 15.22 28.08 -6.85
C ARG A 240 15.23 28.29 -8.36
N GLU A 241 16.41 28.46 -8.97
CA GLU A 241 16.58 28.69 -10.42
C GLU A 241 16.29 27.43 -11.26
N ASN A 242 16.49 26.23 -10.69
CA ASN A 242 16.18 24.93 -11.30
C ASN A 242 14.92 24.25 -10.73
N GLY A 243 14.09 24.97 -9.95
CA GLY A 243 12.84 24.41 -9.46
C GLY A 243 11.88 24.22 -10.63
N PHE A 244 11.28 23.03 -10.80
CA PHE A 244 10.31 22.71 -11.85
C PHE A 244 9.37 23.90 -12.09
N THR A 245 9.54 24.58 -13.23
CA THR A 245 8.75 25.76 -13.56
C THR A 245 7.43 25.31 -14.17
N SER A 246 6.34 25.52 -13.45
CA SER A 246 5.00 25.46 -14.04
C SER A 246 4.92 26.46 -15.20
N SER A 247 4.69 25.97 -16.42
CA SER A 247 4.59 26.77 -17.64
C SER A 247 3.46 27.83 -17.54
N PRO A 248 3.59 29.05 -18.12
CA PRO A 248 2.75 30.20 -17.76
C PRO A 248 1.41 30.33 -18.49
N ASN A 249 0.97 29.35 -19.29
CA ASN A 249 -0.23 29.49 -20.12
C ASN A 249 -1.23 28.35 -19.87
N ARG A 250 -2.18 28.58 -18.95
CA ARG A 250 -3.51 27.95 -18.92
C ARG A 250 -4.40 28.68 -17.93
N SER A 251 -4.68 29.95 -18.23
CA SER A 251 -5.96 30.56 -17.82
C SER A 251 -6.96 30.30 -18.93
N ASP A 252 -8.20 30.10 -18.52
CA ASP A 252 -9.41 29.86 -19.31
C ASP A 252 -9.76 28.39 -19.60
N ASN A 253 -10.95 28.03 -19.10
CA ASN A 253 -11.69 26.77 -19.20
C ASN A 253 -11.45 25.72 -18.11
N TYR A 254 -11.70 26.10 -16.84
CA TYR A 254 -12.08 25.15 -15.79
C TYR A 254 -13.49 25.46 -15.24
N SER A 255 -14.49 25.28 -16.09
CA SER A 255 -15.84 24.94 -15.65
C SER A 255 -16.31 23.80 -16.54
N ASN A 256 -16.71 22.69 -15.92
CA ASN A 256 -17.04 21.38 -16.52
C ASN A 256 -15.86 20.47 -16.90
N ARG A 257 -15.24 19.81 -15.91
CA ARG A 257 -14.89 18.38 -16.04
C ARG A 257 -15.23 17.65 -14.74
N ARG A 258 -16.09 16.65 -14.87
CA ARG A 258 -16.46 15.69 -13.84
C ARG A 258 -15.23 14.85 -13.46
N ILE A 259 -15.28 14.30 -12.25
CA ILE A 259 -14.45 13.20 -11.74
C ILE A 259 -14.29 12.15 -12.84
N HIS A 260 -13.11 12.06 -13.45
CA HIS A 260 -12.56 10.94 -14.21
C HIS A 260 -11.20 11.40 -14.77
N ASP A 261 -10.10 11.13 -14.06
CA ASP A 261 -8.83 10.72 -14.67
C ASP A 261 -7.86 10.29 -13.55
N MET A 262 -7.76 8.97 -13.30
CA MET A 262 -6.59 8.39 -12.67
C MET A 262 -5.66 8.01 -13.81
N SER A 263 -4.72 8.88 -14.17
CA SER A 263 -3.73 8.49 -15.16
C SER A 263 -2.82 7.42 -14.53
N PRO A 264 -2.67 6.24 -15.17
CA PRO A 264 -1.69 5.24 -14.77
C PRO A 264 -0.27 5.86 -14.77
N PRO A 265 0.72 5.23 -14.11
CA PRO A 265 2.12 5.63 -14.28
C PRO A 265 2.46 5.79 -15.76
N PRO A 266 3.39 6.70 -16.14
CA PRO A 266 3.70 6.95 -17.52
C PRO A 266 3.99 5.63 -18.23
N MET A 267 3.34 5.48 -19.39
CA MET A 267 3.43 4.32 -20.26
C MET A 267 4.89 3.89 -20.37
N PRO A 268 5.26 2.64 -20.02
CA PRO A 268 6.58 2.15 -20.38
C PRO A 268 6.74 2.34 -21.90
N THR A 269 7.87 2.89 -22.31
CA THR A 269 8.15 3.09 -23.73
C THR A 269 8.05 1.74 -24.45
N PRO A 270 7.78 1.71 -25.77
CA PRO A 270 7.83 0.46 -26.54
C PRO A 270 9.13 -0.33 -26.32
N GLU A 271 10.24 0.35 -26.05
CA GLU A 271 11.53 -0.25 -25.71
C GLU A 271 11.55 -0.88 -24.31
N GLN A 272 10.98 -0.22 -23.30
CA GLN A 272 10.82 -0.78 -21.95
C GLN A 272 9.89 -1.99 -21.94
N LEU A 273 8.76 -1.93 -22.67
CA LEU A 273 7.87 -3.10 -22.85
C LEU A 273 8.59 -4.26 -23.53
N ALA A 274 9.36 -3.97 -24.59
CA ALA A 274 10.14 -5.01 -25.29
C ALA A 274 11.14 -5.70 -24.36
N GLN A 275 11.82 -4.95 -23.47
CA GLN A 275 12.74 -5.52 -22.48
C GLN A 275 12.02 -6.46 -21.50
N LEU A 276 10.89 -6.02 -20.94
CA LEU A 276 10.10 -6.82 -19.99
C LEU A 276 9.70 -8.17 -20.59
N THR A 277 9.33 -8.23 -21.87
CA THR A 277 8.94 -9.49 -22.53
C THR A 277 10.08 -10.50 -22.78
N THR A 278 11.31 -10.16 -22.37
CA THR A 278 12.49 -11.04 -22.49
C THR A 278 13.07 -11.48 -21.14
N GLU A 279 12.52 -11.01 -20.02
CA GLU A 279 13.01 -11.27 -18.66
C GLU A 279 12.59 -12.64 -18.10
N TRP A 280 12.91 -13.72 -18.81
CA TRP A 280 12.69 -15.10 -18.34
C TRP A 280 13.70 -15.54 -17.27
N VAL A 281 14.85 -14.86 -17.23
CA VAL A 281 15.92 -15.07 -16.25
C VAL A 281 16.11 -13.76 -15.50
N GLU A 282 15.86 -13.78 -14.18
CA GLU A 282 16.05 -12.61 -13.34
C GLU A 282 17.55 -12.44 -13.00
N PRO A 283 18.15 -11.26 -13.23
CA PRO A 283 19.55 -11.02 -12.86
C PRO A 283 19.79 -11.12 -11.35
N VAL A 284 20.68 -12.01 -10.94
CA VAL A 284 20.99 -12.28 -9.51
C VAL A 284 21.74 -11.11 -8.86
N ASP A 285 22.54 -10.38 -9.64
CA ASP A 285 23.37 -9.25 -9.20
C ASP A 285 22.57 -7.97 -8.90
N GLU A 286 21.33 -7.89 -9.39
CA GLU A 286 20.42 -6.77 -9.13
C GLU A 286 19.66 -6.90 -7.79
N VAL A 287 19.78 -8.04 -7.10
CA VAL A 287 18.91 -8.38 -5.96
C VAL A 287 19.74 -8.67 -4.71
N GLN A 288 19.37 -8.06 -3.57
CA GLN A 288 19.92 -8.46 -2.27
C GLN A 288 19.23 -9.73 -1.78
N ILE A 289 19.93 -10.86 -1.83
CA ILE A 289 19.39 -12.19 -1.51
C ILE A 289 19.33 -12.41 0.01
N PRO A 290 18.16 -12.62 0.62
CA PRO A 290 18.03 -12.95 2.03
C PRO A 290 18.62 -14.34 2.37
N GLN A 291 19.00 -14.52 3.64
CA GLN A 291 19.53 -15.81 4.09
C GLN A 291 18.49 -16.94 3.94
N GLY A 292 18.90 -18.04 3.32
CA GLY A 292 18.06 -19.23 3.13
C GLY A 292 17.18 -19.20 1.89
N ILE A 293 17.31 -18.17 1.05
CA ILE A 293 16.79 -18.16 -0.31
C ILE A 293 17.93 -18.49 -1.27
N ALA A 294 17.66 -19.34 -2.25
CA ALA A 294 18.59 -19.75 -3.28
C ALA A 294 17.98 -19.57 -4.67
N TYR A 295 18.83 -19.63 -5.69
CA TYR A 295 18.48 -19.36 -7.08
C TYR A 295 18.64 -20.63 -7.91
N GLY A 296 17.70 -20.86 -8.83
CA GLY A 296 17.69 -21.99 -9.74
C GLY A 296 17.44 -21.56 -11.17
N LEU A 297 18.05 -22.30 -12.10
CA LEU A 297 17.75 -22.24 -13.53
C LEU A 297 17.10 -23.55 -13.94
N PHE A 298 16.26 -23.48 -14.98
CA PHE A 298 15.64 -24.64 -15.60
C PHE A 298 15.53 -24.41 -17.11
N ASP A 299 15.48 -25.50 -17.87
CA ASP A 299 15.31 -25.44 -19.31
C ASP A 299 13.85 -25.15 -19.65
N THR A 300 13.60 -24.19 -20.52
CA THR A 300 12.26 -23.84 -21.00
C THR A 300 12.03 -24.44 -22.38
N ILE A 301 11.81 -25.75 -22.43
CA ILE A 301 11.65 -26.52 -23.67
C ILE A 301 10.49 -25.97 -24.50
N CYS A 302 9.41 -25.52 -23.86
CA CYS A 302 8.25 -24.92 -24.53
C CYS A 302 8.59 -23.64 -25.31
N ARG A 303 9.70 -22.97 -24.98
CA ARG A 303 10.21 -21.80 -25.71
C ARG A 303 11.22 -22.15 -26.81
N GLY A 304 11.79 -23.36 -26.76
CA GLY A 304 12.82 -23.84 -27.67
C GLY A 304 14.09 -24.33 -26.96
N THR A 305 14.85 -25.17 -27.66
CA THR A 305 16.06 -25.82 -27.13
C THR A 305 17.14 -24.81 -26.72
N GLY A 306 17.71 -24.98 -25.53
CA GLY A 306 18.81 -24.16 -25.02
C GLY A 306 18.38 -22.83 -24.40
N LEU A 307 17.07 -22.56 -24.31
CA LEU A 307 16.54 -21.41 -23.57
C LEU A 307 16.28 -21.79 -22.12
N GLN A 308 16.57 -20.85 -21.23
CA GLN A 308 16.41 -21.04 -19.80
C GLN A 308 15.39 -20.07 -19.21
N GLY A 309 14.81 -20.49 -18.09
CA GLY A 309 14.05 -19.70 -17.16
C GLY A 309 14.72 -19.74 -15.78
N SER A 310 14.27 -18.86 -14.89
CA SER A 310 14.78 -18.80 -13.52
C SER A 310 13.68 -18.89 -12.47
N TYR A 311 14.07 -19.27 -11.27
CA TYR A 311 13.21 -19.22 -10.09
C TYR A 311 14.07 -19.04 -8.84
N TRP A 312 13.50 -18.37 -7.85
CA TRP A 312 14.03 -18.39 -6.49
C TRP A 312 13.34 -19.48 -5.69
N TYR A 313 14.03 -20.02 -4.69
CA TYR A 313 13.43 -21.01 -3.82
C TYR A 313 13.92 -20.88 -2.38
N MET A 314 13.08 -21.32 -1.45
CA MET A 314 13.41 -21.46 -0.04
C MET A 314 13.05 -22.87 0.42
N LEU A 315 14.03 -23.56 0.99
CA LEU A 315 13.84 -24.89 1.56
C LEU A 315 13.47 -24.79 3.04
N PRO A 316 12.62 -25.71 3.54
CA PRO A 316 12.42 -25.91 4.96
C PRO A 316 13.76 -26.07 5.69
N ASP A 317 13.85 -25.55 6.92
CA ASP A 317 15.10 -25.63 7.70
C ASP A 317 15.53 -27.07 7.98
N ASP A 318 14.57 -27.99 8.05
CA ASP A 318 14.79 -29.41 8.32
C ASP A 318 15.12 -30.22 7.05
N TYR A 319 15.05 -29.62 5.86
CA TYR A 319 15.33 -30.29 4.58
C TYR A 319 16.76 -30.82 4.51
N GLY A 320 17.73 -30.09 5.06
CA GLY A 320 19.14 -30.50 5.08
C GLY A 320 19.52 -31.42 6.25
N HIS A 321 18.59 -31.72 7.15
CA HIS A 321 18.92 -32.42 8.40
C HIS A 321 19.26 -33.90 8.12
N PRO A 322 20.33 -34.47 8.72
CA PRO A 322 20.76 -35.86 8.44
C PRO A 322 19.68 -36.93 8.68
N ILE A 323 18.73 -36.67 9.56
CA ILE A 323 17.61 -37.59 9.84
C ILE A 323 16.50 -37.55 8.76
N ASN A 324 16.44 -36.49 7.96
CA ASN A 324 15.37 -36.20 7.00
C ASN A 324 15.78 -36.50 5.55
N THR A 325 16.81 -37.32 5.34
CA THR A 325 17.37 -37.60 4.01
C THR A 325 16.37 -38.23 3.03
N THR A 326 15.35 -38.91 3.55
CA THR A 326 14.25 -39.52 2.78
C THR A 326 12.92 -38.77 2.93
N THR A 327 12.87 -37.69 3.70
CA THR A 327 11.64 -36.91 3.89
C THR A 327 11.33 -36.12 2.61
N THR A 328 10.07 -36.24 2.18
CA THR A 328 9.50 -35.53 1.03
C THR A 328 8.53 -34.45 1.50
N TYR A 329 8.50 -33.32 0.80
CA TYR A 329 7.80 -32.11 1.21
C TYR A 329 6.77 -31.69 0.16
N PRO A 330 5.65 -31.06 0.55
CA PRO A 330 4.83 -30.31 -0.40
C PRO A 330 5.61 -29.09 -0.90
N PHE A 331 5.16 -28.49 -2.01
CA PHE A 331 5.69 -27.20 -2.45
C PHE A 331 4.60 -26.16 -2.76
N LEU A 332 4.97 -24.89 -2.70
CA LEU A 332 4.10 -23.75 -2.97
C LEU A 332 4.72 -22.86 -4.04
N PHE A 333 4.03 -22.68 -5.17
CA PHE A 333 4.35 -21.63 -6.13
C PHE A 333 3.85 -20.28 -5.63
N TRP A 334 4.67 -19.24 -5.77
CA TRP A 334 4.28 -17.85 -5.50
C TRP A 334 4.49 -16.98 -6.74
N LEU A 335 3.41 -16.35 -7.21
CA LEU A 335 3.35 -15.60 -8.46
C LEU A 335 3.29 -14.08 -8.20
N HIS A 336 4.21 -13.33 -8.80
CA HIS A 336 4.34 -11.89 -8.64
C HIS A 336 3.23 -11.07 -9.34
N GLY A 337 3.13 -9.79 -9.00
CA GLY A 337 2.22 -8.85 -9.65
C GLY A 337 2.69 -8.40 -11.04
N ALA A 338 1.86 -7.63 -11.74
CA ALA A 338 2.25 -7.03 -13.02
C ALA A 338 3.41 -6.03 -12.82
N MET A 339 4.31 -5.97 -13.79
CA MET A 339 5.51 -5.11 -13.78
C MET A 339 6.47 -5.40 -12.62
N ARG A 340 6.45 -6.63 -12.10
CA ARG A 340 7.29 -7.11 -11.01
C ARG A 340 8.10 -8.34 -11.43
N ARG A 341 8.97 -8.79 -10.53
CA ARG A 341 9.84 -9.97 -10.69
C ARG A 341 9.64 -10.97 -9.55
N ALA A 342 10.20 -12.16 -9.68
CA ALA A 342 10.09 -13.23 -8.69
C ALA A 342 10.70 -12.88 -7.33
N SER A 343 11.74 -12.06 -7.28
CA SER A 343 12.37 -11.60 -6.03
C SER A 343 11.44 -10.83 -5.09
N GLU A 344 10.34 -10.27 -5.57
CA GLU A 344 9.30 -9.64 -4.73
C GLU A 344 8.63 -10.66 -3.78
N GLY A 345 8.77 -11.97 -4.06
CA GLY A 345 8.30 -13.04 -3.19
C GLY A 345 9.14 -13.26 -1.94
N PHE A 346 10.27 -12.56 -1.77
CA PHE A 346 11.17 -12.77 -0.63
C PHE A 346 10.50 -12.47 0.71
N GLU A 347 9.63 -11.48 0.76
CA GLU A 347 8.89 -11.17 1.98
C GLU A 347 7.84 -12.24 2.30
N ALA A 348 7.18 -12.79 1.28
CA ALA A 348 6.32 -13.97 1.43
C ALA A 348 7.10 -15.17 1.97
N ALA A 349 8.28 -15.45 1.39
CA ALA A 349 9.16 -16.53 1.82
C ALA A 349 9.57 -16.36 3.30
N ARG A 350 9.90 -15.13 3.72
CA ARG A 350 10.21 -14.81 5.12
C ARG A 350 9.03 -15.12 6.04
N LEU A 351 7.84 -14.62 5.71
CA LEU A 351 6.62 -14.82 6.50
C LEU A 351 6.27 -16.30 6.65
N TYR A 352 6.35 -17.08 5.56
CA TYR A 352 6.07 -18.52 5.60
C TYR A 352 7.13 -19.31 6.36
N LYS A 353 8.40 -18.95 6.22
CA LYS A 353 9.49 -19.56 6.98
C LYS A 353 9.31 -19.38 8.49
N GLU A 354 8.88 -18.20 8.92
CA GLU A 354 8.58 -17.93 10.33
C GLU A 354 7.41 -18.77 10.85
N ALA A 355 6.38 -19.03 10.04
CA ALA A 355 5.31 -19.93 10.45
C ALA A 355 5.70 -21.40 10.50
N MET A 356 6.52 -21.86 9.55
CA MET A 356 7.06 -23.21 9.58
C MET A 356 7.91 -23.43 10.83
N ARG A 357 8.75 -22.46 11.21
CA ARG A 357 9.51 -22.49 12.47
C ARG A 357 8.64 -22.50 13.71
N ALA A 358 7.53 -21.75 13.67
CA ALA A 358 6.58 -21.68 14.76
C ALA A 358 5.60 -22.87 14.83
N GLY A 359 5.73 -23.86 13.93
CA GLY A 359 4.81 -25.01 13.84
C GLY A 359 3.38 -24.64 13.43
N ARG A 360 3.18 -23.48 12.79
CA ARG A 360 1.88 -22.96 12.33
C ARG A 360 1.56 -23.31 10.87
N MET A 361 2.52 -23.91 10.18
CA MET A 361 2.42 -24.38 8.80
C MET A 361 3.33 -25.59 8.63
N THR A 362 2.86 -26.62 7.92
CA THR A 362 3.69 -27.76 7.52
C THR A 362 4.95 -27.31 6.79
N GLN A 363 6.06 -28.03 6.99
CA GLN A 363 7.30 -27.76 6.27
C GLN A 363 7.05 -27.90 4.76
N THR A 364 7.34 -26.84 4.01
CA THR A 364 6.95 -26.68 2.60
C THR A 364 8.09 -26.04 1.83
N ILE A 365 8.39 -26.56 0.64
CA ILE A 365 9.33 -25.93 -0.29
C ILE A 365 8.62 -24.73 -0.93
N PHE A 366 9.22 -23.55 -0.86
CA PHE A 366 8.64 -22.35 -1.45
C PHE A 366 9.36 -22.01 -2.76
N ILE A 367 8.62 -21.95 -3.88
CA ILE A 367 9.16 -21.71 -5.21
C ILE A 367 8.57 -20.40 -5.76
N MET A 368 9.43 -19.48 -6.17
CA MET A 368 9.08 -18.18 -6.74
C MET A 368 9.57 -18.15 -8.20
N PRO A 369 8.75 -18.58 -9.17
CA PRO A 369 9.14 -18.55 -10.58
C PRO A 369 9.27 -17.13 -11.11
N GLN A 370 10.34 -16.87 -11.87
CA GLN A 370 10.37 -15.71 -12.75
C GLN A 370 9.51 -16.02 -13.97
N ALA A 371 8.33 -15.40 -13.99
CA ALA A 371 7.56 -15.24 -15.21
C ALA A 371 7.87 -13.88 -15.84
N LEU A 372 7.36 -13.64 -17.04
CA LEU A 372 7.48 -12.30 -17.63
C LEU A 372 6.75 -11.27 -16.73
N PRO A 373 7.32 -10.07 -16.53
CA PRO A 373 6.68 -8.97 -15.80
C PRO A 373 5.28 -8.60 -16.34
N VAL A 374 5.01 -8.92 -17.61
CA VAL A 374 3.71 -8.83 -18.26
C VAL A 374 3.44 -10.15 -18.96
N GLY A 375 2.26 -10.75 -18.76
CA GLY A 375 1.99 -12.08 -19.31
C GLY A 375 0.82 -12.85 -18.70
N TRP A 376 0.34 -12.43 -17.52
CA TRP A 376 -0.86 -12.97 -16.87
C TRP A 376 -0.82 -14.47 -16.55
N TYR A 377 0.38 -15.08 -16.62
CA TYR A 377 0.60 -16.51 -16.38
C TYR A 377 -0.18 -17.42 -17.33
N ILE A 378 -0.55 -16.88 -18.51
CA ILE A 378 -1.22 -17.62 -19.59
C ILE A 378 -0.33 -17.62 -20.84
N ASN A 379 -0.66 -18.48 -21.80
CA ASN A 379 -0.05 -18.39 -23.12
C ASN A 379 -0.58 -17.14 -23.84
N SER A 380 0.28 -16.32 -24.45
CA SER A 380 -0.17 -15.19 -25.28
C SER A 380 -1.00 -15.68 -26.47
N LEU A 381 -1.90 -14.82 -26.99
CA LEU A 381 -2.80 -15.15 -28.11
C LEU A 381 -2.04 -15.67 -29.34
N ASP A 382 -0.90 -15.04 -29.66
CA ASP A 382 -0.01 -15.44 -30.76
C ASP A 382 0.97 -16.57 -30.39
N ARG A 383 0.90 -17.11 -29.18
CA ARG A 383 1.79 -18.12 -28.60
C ARG A 383 3.27 -17.72 -28.52
N LYS A 384 3.61 -16.44 -28.73
CA LYS A 384 4.99 -15.94 -28.62
C LYS A 384 5.53 -16.06 -27.20
N TYR A 385 4.66 -15.92 -26.21
CA TYR A 385 5.00 -16.00 -24.79
C TYR A 385 4.20 -17.14 -24.13
N PRO A 386 4.74 -18.38 -24.15
CA PRO A 386 4.01 -19.56 -23.67
C PRO A 386 4.18 -19.75 -22.16
N ILE A 387 3.76 -18.76 -21.33
CA ILE A 387 4.08 -18.74 -19.89
C ILE A 387 3.39 -19.89 -19.14
N GLU A 388 2.13 -20.19 -19.45
CA GLU A 388 1.41 -21.32 -18.85
C GLU A 388 2.13 -22.65 -19.17
N ASP A 389 2.51 -22.84 -20.44
CA ASP A 389 3.18 -24.07 -20.86
C ASP A 389 4.56 -24.19 -20.17
N VAL A 390 5.31 -23.08 -20.05
CA VAL A 390 6.58 -23.06 -19.32
C VAL A 390 6.40 -23.40 -17.84
N LEU A 391 5.36 -22.89 -17.18
CA LEU A 391 5.14 -23.19 -15.76
C LEU A 391 4.70 -24.62 -15.53
N MET A 392 3.78 -25.13 -16.36
CA MET A 392 3.14 -26.43 -16.14
C MET A 392 3.91 -27.60 -16.75
N ASN A 393 4.54 -27.41 -17.92
CA ASN A 393 5.21 -28.49 -18.64
C ASN A 393 6.74 -28.47 -18.48
N ASP A 394 7.35 -27.33 -18.16
CA ASP A 394 8.80 -27.24 -17.97
C ASP A 394 9.16 -27.11 -16.47
N LEU A 395 8.68 -26.07 -15.79
CA LEU A 395 9.10 -25.77 -14.41
C LEU A 395 8.56 -26.78 -13.39
N LEU A 396 7.27 -27.11 -13.44
CA LEU A 396 6.66 -28.02 -12.48
C LEU A 396 7.35 -29.39 -12.47
N PRO A 397 7.57 -30.07 -13.62
CA PRO A 397 8.36 -31.31 -13.65
C PRO A 397 9.81 -31.10 -13.21
N HIS A 398 10.42 -29.96 -13.53
CA HIS A 398 11.77 -29.61 -13.07
C HIS A 398 11.85 -29.54 -11.54
N VAL A 399 10.87 -28.93 -10.88
CA VAL A 399 10.79 -28.84 -9.41
C VAL A 399 10.64 -30.23 -8.79
N ASP A 400 9.75 -31.07 -9.31
CA ASP A 400 9.54 -32.44 -8.83
C ASP A 400 10.79 -33.33 -9.02
N ALA A 401 11.57 -33.10 -10.07
CA ALA A 401 12.83 -33.82 -10.31
C ALA A 401 14.00 -33.29 -9.46
N THR A 402 13.99 -32.00 -9.13
CA THR A 402 15.10 -31.32 -8.44
C THR A 402 15.01 -31.46 -6.91
N PHE A 403 13.79 -31.43 -6.37
CA PHE A 403 13.56 -31.44 -4.92
C PHE A 403 12.84 -32.71 -4.46
N ARG A 404 12.96 -33.06 -3.18
CA ARG A 404 12.23 -34.18 -2.57
C ARG A 404 10.77 -33.76 -2.36
N THR A 405 9.96 -33.82 -3.40
CA THR A 405 8.53 -33.47 -3.32
C THR A 405 7.67 -34.70 -2.98
N ASN A 406 6.50 -34.48 -2.38
CA ASN A 406 5.51 -35.54 -2.10
C ASN A 406 4.32 -35.51 -3.07
N GLY A 407 4.41 -34.71 -4.14
CA GLY A 407 3.36 -34.51 -5.13
C GLY A 407 2.28 -33.47 -4.76
N LYS A 408 2.06 -33.21 -3.46
CA LYS A 408 1.14 -32.15 -3.00
C LYS A 408 1.72 -30.78 -3.28
N ARG A 409 0.91 -29.89 -3.84
CA ARG A 409 1.36 -28.54 -4.17
C ARG A 409 0.25 -27.50 -4.09
N GLY A 410 0.64 -26.27 -3.80
CA GLY A 410 -0.24 -25.11 -3.79
C GLY A 410 0.25 -24.04 -4.76
N VAL A 411 -0.63 -23.09 -5.07
CA VAL A 411 -0.28 -21.89 -5.84
C VAL A 411 -0.85 -20.64 -5.18
N GLU A 412 0.00 -19.64 -4.99
CA GLU A 412 -0.35 -18.33 -4.46
C GLU A 412 0.02 -17.23 -5.45
N GLY A 413 -0.72 -16.14 -5.47
CA GLY A 413 -0.24 -14.96 -6.18
C GLY A 413 -0.95 -13.67 -5.81
N PHE A 414 -0.32 -12.56 -6.20
CA PHE A 414 -0.79 -11.20 -5.93
C PHE A 414 -1.16 -10.46 -7.22
N SER A 415 -2.31 -9.78 -7.27
CA SER A 415 -2.69 -8.95 -8.43
C SER A 415 -2.78 -9.78 -9.74
N MET A 416 -1.92 -9.50 -10.73
CA MET A 416 -1.73 -10.35 -11.91
C MET A 416 -1.36 -11.79 -11.54
N GLY A 417 -0.51 -11.99 -10.53
CA GLY A 417 -0.19 -13.31 -9.99
C GLY A 417 -1.39 -13.99 -9.34
N GLY A 418 -2.30 -13.21 -8.74
CA GLY A 418 -3.55 -13.74 -8.19
C GLY A 418 -4.49 -14.23 -9.29
N TYR A 419 -4.57 -13.51 -10.42
CA TYR A 419 -5.24 -14.01 -11.62
C TYR A 419 -4.58 -15.30 -12.12
N GLY A 420 -3.25 -15.32 -12.23
CA GLY A 420 -2.49 -16.47 -12.69
C GLY A 420 -2.68 -17.71 -11.81
N ALA A 421 -2.64 -17.52 -10.49
CA ALA A 421 -2.85 -18.59 -9.52
C ALA A 421 -4.24 -19.24 -9.69
N LEU A 422 -5.29 -18.41 -9.81
CA LEU A 422 -6.65 -18.89 -10.06
C LEU A 422 -6.79 -19.54 -11.44
N HIS A 423 -6.18 -18.96 -12.47
CA HIS A 423 -6.18 -19.52 -13.82
C HIS A 423 -5.60 -20.94 -13.81
N LEU A 424 -4.38 -21.10 -13.29
CA LEU A 424 -3.70 -22.41 -13.23
C LEU A 424 -4.50 -23.41 -12.39
N ALA A 425 -4.98 -23.01 -11.21
CA ALA A 425 -5.73 -23.88 -10.32
C ALA A 425 -7.10 -24.30 -10.90
N PHE A 426 -7.80 -23.43 -11.62
CA PHE A 426 -9.10 -23.78 -12.21
C PHE A 426 -8.97 -24.53 -13.53
N LYS A 427 -7.89 -24.29 -14.29
CA LYS A 427 -7.63 -25.00 -15.54
C LYS A 427 -7.10 -26.41 -15.31
N PHE A 428 -6.25 -26.57 -14.30
CA PHE A 428 -5.57 -27.81 -13.89
C PHE A 428 -5.85 -28.16 -12.41
N PRO A 429 -7.12 -28.34 -12.00
CA PRO A 429 -7.49 -28.53 -10.60
C PRO A 429 -6.91 -29.80 -9.97
N GLU A 430 -6.54 -30.80 -10.77
CA GLU A 430 -5.88 -32.02 -10.32
C GLU A 430 -4.40 -31.82 -9.97
N GLN A 431 -3.80 -30.70 -10.38
CA GLN A 431 -2.41 -30.40 -10.08
C GLN A 431 -2.22 -29.70 -8.74
N PHE A 432 -3.27 -29.15 -8.11
CA PHE A 432 -3.13 -28.30 -6.91
C PHE A 432 -4.08 -28.71 -5.79
N GLU A 433 -3.56 -28.76 -4.56
CA GLU A 433 -4.34 -28.98 -3.33
C GLU A 433 -4.98 -27.68 -2.80
N GLY A 434 -4.43 -26.53 -3.21
CA GLY A 434 -4.95 -25.24 -2.78
C GLY A 434 -4.45 -24.06 -3.61
N VAL A 435 -5.31 -23.06 -3.71
CA VAL A 435 -5.03 -21.76 -4.33
C VAL A 435 -5.33 -20.63 -3.37
N SER A 436 -4.39 -19.68 -3.26
CA SER A 436 -4.55 -18.44 -2.51
C SER A 436 -4.35 -17.25 -3.44
N ALA A 437 -5.41 -16.46 -3.63
CA ALA A 437 -5.40 -15.31 -4.51
C ALA A 437 -5.52 -14.02 -3.69
N ILE A 438 -4.48 -13.20 -3.70
CA ILE A 438 -4.41 -11.94 -2.95
C ILE A 438 -4.62 -10.78 -3.92
N GLY A 439 -5.68 -10.02 -3.70
CA GLY A 439 -6.16 -8.95 -4.59
C GLY A 439 -6.09 -9.35 -6.07
N PRO A 440 -6.68 -10.48 -6.50
CA PRO A 440 -6.51 -10.94 -7.88
C PRO A 440 -7.14 -9.98 -8.89
N ALA A 441 -6.43 -9.71 -9.99
CA ALA A 441 -6.86 -8.83 -11.06
C ALA A 441 -7.90 -9.49 -11.98
N VAL A 442 -9.13 -9.72 -11.48
CA VAL A 442 -10.21 -10.45 -12.19
C VAL A 442 -11.31 -9.51 -12.69
N LEU A 443 -10.93 -8.39 -13.32
CA LEU A 443 -11.88 -7.45 -13.92
C LEU A 443 -12.65 -8.13 -15.06
N ARG A 444 -13.94 -7.81 -15.24
CA ARG A 444 -14.79 -8.53 -16.20
C ARG A 444 -14.50 -8.16 -17.65
N SER A 445 -14.10 -6.91 -17.90
CA SER A 445 -13.82 -6.42 -19.25
C SER A 445 -12.34 -6.17 -19.43
N LEU A 446 -11.79 -6.64 -20.56
CA LEU A 446 -10.42 -6.34 -20.97
C LEU A 446 -10.19 -4.83 -21.11
N ALA A 447 -11.24 -4.07 -21.44
CA ALA A 447 -11.17 -2.62 -21.56
C ALA A 447 -10.98 -1.90 -20.22
N GLU A 448 -11.21 -2.56 -19.09
CA GLU A 448 -10.96 -2.04 -17.73
C GLU A 448 -9.52 -2.29 -17.28
N GLU A 449 -8.77 -3.12 -18.01
CA GLU A 449 -7.36 -3.34 -17.76
C GLU A 449 -6.49 -2.30 -18.49
N PRO A 450 -5.41 -1.79 -17.87
CA PRO A 450 -4.45 -0.94 -18.55
C PRO A 450 -3.84 -1.68 -19.74
N ARG A 451 -3.98 -1.11 -20.95
CA ARG A 451 -3.61 -1.76 -22.22
C ARG A 451 -2.17 -2.29 -22.20
N GLU A 452 -1.27 -1.57 -21.56
CA GLU A 452 0.17 -1.86 -21.46
C GLU A 452 0.45 -3.13 -20.67
N ARG A 453 -0.48 -3.51 -19.80
CA ARG A 453 -0.39 -4.73 -18.99
C ARG A 453 -1.01 -5.92 -19.69
N VAL A 454 -1.84 -5.72 -20.71
CA VAL A 454 -2.63 -6.80 -21.32
C VAL A 454 -2.35 -7.01 -22.80
N TRP A 455 -1.74 -6.04 -23.49
CA TRP A 455 -1.59 -6.08 -24.96
C TRP A 455 -0.74 -7.26 -25.43
N ASP A 456 0.43 -7.49 -24.82
CA ASP A 456 1.34 -8.57 -25.23
C ASP A 456 0.76 -9.98 -24.98
N THR A 457 -0.29 -10.07 -24.16
CA THR A 457 -0.97 -11.32 -23.83
C THR A 457 -2.23 -11.52 -24.65
N PHE A 458 -3.15 -10.54 -24.63
CA PHE A 458 -4.50 -10.66 -25.16
C PHE A 458 -4.69 -9.95 -26.51
N GLN A 459 -3.80 -9.04 -26.90
CA GLN A 459 -3.83 -8.30 -28.18
C GLN A 459 -5.16 -7.58 -28.48
N GLY A 460 -5.87 -7.16 -27.43
CA GLY A 460 -7.18 -6.53 -27.54
C GLY A 460 -8.34 -7.49 -27.83
N ASP A 461 -8.11 -8.81 -27.82
CA ASP A 461 -9.13 -9.83 -28.04
C ASP A 461 -9.88 -10.15 -26.73
N GLN A 462 -11.07 -9.56 -26.57
CA GLN A 462 -11.96 -9.82 -25.44
C GLN A 462 -12.37 -11.29 -25.35
N ARG A 463 -12.56 -11.99 -26.48
CA ARG A 463 -12.94 -13.40 -26.46
C ARG A 463 -11.81 -14.25 -25.91
N TYR A 464 -10.56 -13.95 -26.27
CA TYR A 464 -9.41 -14.65 -25.70
C TYR A 464 -9.23 -14.34 -24.20
N TYR A 465 -9.48 -13.10 -23.79
CA TYR A 465 -9.54 -12.74 -22.36
C TYR A 465 -10.60 -13.58 -21.62
N ASP A 466 -11.82 -13.64 -22.17
CA ASP A 466 -12.93 -14.40 -21.59
C ASP A 466 -12.65 -15.90 -21.51
N LEU A 467 -11.96 -16.49 -22.50
CA LEU A 467 -11.56 -17.90 -22.50
C LEU A 467 -10.60 -18.25 -21.35
N ASN A 468 -9.77 -17.30 -20.93
CA ASN A 468 -8.75 -17.51 -19.90
C ASN A 468 -9.14 -16.92 -18.55
N HIS A 469 -10.23 -16.15 -18.48
CA HIS A 469 -10.65 -15.45 -17.28
C HIS A 469 -11.07 -16.45 -16.17
N PRO A 470 -10.56 -16.33 -14.93
CA PRO A 470 -10.83 -17.28 -13.85
C PRO A 470 -12.31 -17.55 -13.57
N ILE A 471 -13.18 -16.53 -13.61
CA ILE A 471 -14.63 -16.74 -13.44
C ILE A 471 -15.21 -17.64 -14.54
N ASN A 472 -14.77 -17.49 -15.79
CA ASN A 472 -15.32 -18.26 -16.89
C ASN A 472 -14.75 -19.68 -16.88
N LEU A 473 -13.46 -19.85 -16.55
CA LEU A 473 -12.86 -21.17 -16.31
C LEU A 473 -13.55 -21.91 -15.16
N LEU A 474 -13.87 -21.19 -14.08
CA LEU A 474 -14.63 -21.72 -12.96
C LEU A 474 -16.01 -22.23 -13.41
N GLU A 475 -16.74 -21.42 -14.17
CA GLU A 475 -18.08 -21.78 -14.65
C GLU A 475 -18.03 -22.95 -15.66
N GLU A 476 -17.04 -22.97 -16.55
CA GLU A 476 -16.83 -24.05 -17.53
C GLU A 476 -16.42 -25.37 -16.86
N LYS A 477 -15.49 -25.31 -15.89
CA LYS A 477 -14.88 -26.48 -15.24
C LYS A 477 -15.44 -26.76 -13.85
N PHE A 478 -16.60 -26.21 -13.51
CA PHE A 478 -17.13 -26.25 -12.14
C PHE A 478 -17.22 -27.67 -11.57
N GLN A 479 -17.58 -28.68 -12.38
CA GLN A 479 -17.65 -30.08 -11.94
C GLN A 479 -16.27 -30.61 -11.56
N ALA A 480 -15.26 -30.38 -12.40
CA ALA A 480 -13.90 -30.82 -12.13
C ALA A 480 -13.34 -30.14 -10.88
N ILE A 481 -13.62 -28.84 -10.70
CA ILE A 481 -13.20 -28.09 -9.52
C ILE A 481 -13.94 -28.54 -8.27
N HIS A 482 -15.24 -28.80 -8.35
CA HIS A 482 -16.06 -29.23 -7.22
C HIS A 482 -15.65 -30.59 -6.66
N PHE A 483 -15.21 -31.51 -7.53
CA PHE A 483 -14.75 -32.84 -7.13
C PHE A 483 -13.24 -32.95 -6.89
N ALA A 484 -12.47 -31.91 -7.22
CA ALA A 484 -11.05 -31.85 -6.89
C ALA A 484 -10.83 -31.54 -5.40
N PRO A 485 -9.73 -32.00 -4.79
CA PRO A 485 -9.35 -31.61 -3.43
C PRO A 485 -8.78 -30.17 -3.37
N LEU A 486 -9.35 -29.23 -4.14
CA LEU A 486 -8.84 -27.88 -4.30
C LEU A 486 -9.44 -26.93 -3.25
N HIS A 487 -8.62 -26.50 -2.31
CA HIS A 487 -8.98 -25.46 -1.34
C HIS A 487 -8.79 -24.07 -1.93
N ILE A 488 -9.76 -23.17 -1.76
CA ILE A 488 -9.71 -21.83 -2.38
C ILE A 488 -9.73 -20.75 -1.29
N ARG A 489 -8.77 -19.83 -1.34
CA ARG A 489 -8.71 -18.63 -0.50
C ARG A 489 -8.61 -17.37 -1.37
N LEU A 490 -9.51 -16.43 -1.13
CA LEU A 490 -9.52 -15.09 -1.70
C LEU A 490 -9.28 -14.07 -0.60
N LEU A 491 -8.26 -13.24 -0.74
CA LEU A 491 -7.94 -12.14 0.17
C LEU A 491 -7.98 -10.83 -0.62
N VAL A 492 -8.59 -9.77 -0.08
CA VAL A 492 -8.54 -8.44 -0.69
C VAL A 492 -8.62 -7.36 0.37
N GLY A 493 -7.84 -6.29 0.22
CA GLY A 493 -7.94 -5.12 1.08
C GLY A 493 -9.23 -4.35 0.83
N SER A 494 -9.91 -3.85 1.87
CA SER A 494 -11.17 -3.11 1.72
C SER A 494 -11.03 -1.80 0.95
N ASP A 495 -9.82 -1.24 0.94
CA ASP A 495 -9.50 0.04 0.31
C ASP A 495 -8.89 -0.17 -1.09
N ASP A 496 -8.77 -1.42 -1.54
CA ASP A 496 -8.49 -1.78 -2.93
C ASP A 496 -9.74 -1.51 -3.80
N THR A 497 -10.01 -0.23 -4.02
CA THR A 497 -11.18 0.27 -4.76
C THR A 497 -11.27 -0.24 -6.19
N ARG A 498 -10.17 -0.77 -6.74
CA ARG A 498 -10.12 -1.34 -8.08
C ARG A 498 -10.60 -2.79 -8.10
N LEU A 499 -10.16 -3.62 -7.16
CA LEU A 499 -10.35 -5.07 -7.24
C LEU A 499 -11.37 -5.63 -6.24
N VAL A 500 -11.77 -4.88 -5.21
CA VAL A 500 -12.70 -5.38 -4.18
C VAL A 500 -14.02 -5.92 -4.77
N GLU A 501 -14.63 -5.20 -5.72
CA GLU A 501 -15.87 -5.65 -6.38
C GLU A 501 -15.63 -6.81 -7.34
N ALA A 502 -14.48 -6.86 -7.99
CA ALA A 502 -14.11 -7.97 -8.87
C ALA A 502 -13.91 -9.27 -8.09
N VAL A 503 -13.23 -9.19 -6.94
CA VAL A 503 -13.03 -10.33 -6.02
C VAL A 503 -14.37 -10.80 -5.46
N LYS A 504 -15.25 -9.87 -5.10
CA LYS A 504 -16.62 -10.19 -4.67
C LYS A 504 -17.41 -10.92 -5.76
N SER A 505 -17.34 -10.45 -7.01
CA SER A 505 -17.97 -11.13 -8.16
C SER A 505 -17.46 -12.56 -8.36
N LEU A 506 -16.15 -12.78 -8.19
CA LEU A 506 -15.57 -14.12 -8.21
C LEU A 506 -16.08 -14.99 -7.05
N ALA A 507 -16.13 -14.46 -5.82
CA ALA A 507 -16.66 -15.17 -4.66
C ALA A 507 -18.14 -15.56 -4.84
N ASP A 508 -18.96 -14.64 -5.36
CA ASP A 508 -20.36 -14.91 -5.69
C ASP A 508 -20.49 -16.02 -6.74
N SER A 509 -19.55 -16.08 -7.70
CA SER A 509 -19.51 -17.13 -8.72
C SER A 509 -19.15 -18.50 -8.14
N LEU A 510 -18.15 -18.56 -7.25
CA LEU A 510 -17.82 -19.77 -6.48
C LEU A 510 -19.02 -20.26 -5.66
N GLN A 511 -19.73 -19.34 -4.99
CA GLN A 511 -20.92 -19.66 -4.23
C GLN A 511 -22.04 -20.22 -5.12
N ARG A 512 -22.31 -19.62 -6.30
CA ARG A 512 -23.31 -20.12 -7.25
C ARG A 512 -22.98 -21.52 -7.76
N CYS A 513 -21.70 -21.83 -7.96
CA CYS A 513 -21.22 -23.15 -8.34
C CYS A 513 -21.19 -24.17 -7.19
N GLY A 514 -21.53 -23.76 -5.96
CA GLY A 514 -21.49 -24.64 -4.79
C GLY A 514 -20.07 -25.05 -4.39
N ILE A 515 -19.07 -24.22 -4.69
CA ILE A 515 -17.66 -24.49 -4.39
C ILE A 515 -17.27 -23.80 -3.08
N LEU A 516 -16.78 -24.60 -2.13
CA LEU A 516 -16.33 -24.11 -0.84
C LEU A 516 -15.09 -23.24 -1.00
N HIS A 517 -15.10 -22.06 -0.38
CA HIS A 517 -13.99 -21.13 -0.45
C HIS A 517 -13.95 -20.23 0.79
N ARG A 518 -12.77 -19.68 1.09
CA ARG A 518 -12.57 -18.62 2.09
C ARG A 518 -12.49 -17.29 1.36
N ASN A 519 -13.40 -16.37 1.66
CA ASN A 519 -13.35 -15.00 1.16
C ASN A 519 -13.15 -14.05 2.34
N ILE A 520 -12.03 -13.33 2.37
CA ILE A 520 -11.64 -12.47 3.48
C ILE A 520 -11.34 -11.07 2.96
N GLY A 521 -12.23 -10.14 3.28
CA GLY A 521 -11.99 -8.71 3.14
C GLY A 521 -11.17 -8.17 4.32
N VAL A 522 -10.02 -7.55 4.06
CA VAL A 522 -9.11 -7.06 5.09
C VAL A 522 -9.27 -5.56 5.27
N PRO A 523 -9.73 -5.07 6.42
CA PRO A 523 -10.16 -3.69 6.59
C PRO A 523 -9.00 -2.70 6.62
N ASN A 524 -9.18 -1.54 5.97
CA ASN A 524 -8.26 -0.40 5.90
C ASN A 524 -6.92 -0.71 5.21
N ILE A 525 -6.92 -1.62 4.25
CA ILE A 525 -5.73 -1.98 3.47
C ILE A 525 -6.05 -1.78 1.99
N GLY A 526 -5.13 -1.14 1.26
CA GLY A 526 -5.22 -0.97 -0.18
C GLY A 526 -4.69 -2.19 -0.95
N HIS A 527 -4.18 -1.95 -2.15
CA HIS A 527 -3.59 -2.99 -2.98
C HIS A 527 -2.13 -3.31 -2.56
N ASP A 528 -1.96 -3.96 -1.40
CA ASP A 528 -0.65 -4.30 -0.82
C ASP A 528 -0.63 -5.75 -0.32
N TYR A 529 0.26 -6.58 -0.87
CA TYR A 529 0.39 -7.98 -0.50
C TYR A 529 0.81 -8.17 0.95
N VAL A 530 1.86 -7.49 1.41
CA VAL A 530 2.46 -7.72 2.74
C VAL A 530 1.48 -7.28 3.81
N ALA A 531 0.85 -6.12 3.66
CA ALA A 531 -0.13 -5.61 4.60
C ALA A 531 -1.36 -6.54 4.70
N VAL A 532 -1.90 -7.01 3.56
CA VAL A 532 -3.00 -7.98 3.55
C VAL A 532 -2.60 -9.28 4.26
N MET A 533 -1.40 -9.78 3.99
CA MET A 533 -0.89 -11.00 4.60
C MET A 533 -0.68 -10.83 6.11
N GLU A 534 0.03 -9.80 6.57
CA GLU A 534 0.26 -9.52 7.99
C GLU A 534 -1.04 -9.32 8.78
N ALA A 535 -2.03 -8.65 8.20
CA ALA A 535 -3.32 -8.41 8.85
C ALA A 535 -4.22 -9.65 8.94
N THR A 536 -3.93 -10.71 8.20
CA THR A 536 -4.68 -11.99 8.25
C THR A 536 -4.06 -12.99 9.24
N GLN A 537 -3.07 -12.60 10.04
CA GLN A 537 -2.51 -13.45 11.09
C GLN A 537 -3.47 -13.67 12.28
N PRO A 538 -3.50 -14.88 12.88
CA PRO A 538 -2.70 -16.07 12.55
C PRO A 538 -3.30 -16.95 11.43
N GLY A 539 -4.51 -16.66 10.93
CA GLY A 539 -5.23 -17.45 9.91
C GLY A 539 -4.54 -17.54 8.53
N MET A 540 -3.50 -16.74 8.31
CA MET A 540 -2.66 -16.75 7.12
C MET A 540 -1.98 -18.10 6.85
N TYR A 541 -1.60 -18.84 7.90
CA TYR A 541 -0.74 -20.02 7.78
C TYR A 541 -1.50 -21.35 7.86
N THR A 542 -2.59 -21.36 8.63
CA THR A 542 -3.39 -22.56 8.84
C THR A 542 -4.03 -23.04 7.54
N PHE A 543 -4.35 -22.13 6.61
CA PHE A 543 -4.80 -22.50 5.26
C PHE A 543 -3.85 -23.48 4.59
N TRP A 544 -2.54 -23.19 4.55
CA TRP A 544 -1.59 -24.08 3.89
C TRP A 544 -1.31 -25.35 4.71
N ASP A 545 -1.41 -25.31 6.03
CA ASP A 545 -1.36 -26.53 6.85
C ASP A 545 -2.51 -27.47 6.49
N GLU A 546 -3.73 -26.94 6.37
CA GLU A 546 -4.91 -27.74 6.00
C GLU A 546 -4.79 -28.33 4.57
N CYS A 547 -4.27 -27.57 3.61
CA CYS A 547 -4.12 -28.02 2.23
C CYS A 547 -2.97 -29.02 2.05
N LEU A 548 -1.80 -28.72 2.63
CA LEU A 548 -0.54 -29.36 2.24
C LEU A 548 -0.05 -30.42 3.23
N LYS A 549 -0.63 -30.49 4.43
CA LYS A 549 -0.22 -31.49 5.42
C LYS A 549 -0.48 -32.90 4.88
N PRO A 550 0.48 -33.82 5.01
CA PRO A 550 0.26 -35.23 4.70
C PRO A 550 -0.83 -35.78 5.64
N GLN A 551 -1.86 -36.42 5.09
CA GLN A 551 -2.81 -37.16 5.93
C GLN A 551 -2.08 -38.35 6.55
N THR A 552 -2.31 -38.60 7.83
CA THR A 552 -1.79 -39.80 8.48
C THR A 552 -2.56 -41.03 7.98
N ALA A 553 -1.93 -42.22 8.03
CA ALA A 553 -2.57 -43.46 7.58
C ALA A 553 -3.89 -43.78 8.35
N GLU A 554 -4.08 -43.24 9.55
CA GLU A 554 -5.32 -43.37 10.33
C GLU A 554 -6.44 -42.45 9.85
N GLU A 555 -6.12 -41.25 9.34
CA GLU A 555 -7.12 -40.29 8.83
C GLU A 555 -7.70 -40.72 7.48
N ALA A 556 -6.92 -41.41 6.65
CA ALA A 556 -7.35 -41.94 5.35
C ALA A 556 -8.36 -43.11 5.45
N VAL A 557 -8.45 -43.77 6.61
CA VAL A 557 -9.38 -44.90 6.83
C VAL A 557 -10.78 -44.41 7.23
N ILE A 558 -10.91 -43.17 7.68
CA ILE A 558 -12.18 -42.60 8.18
C ILE A 558 -12.94 -41.87 7.05
N SER A 559 -12.31 -41.57 5.91
CA SER A 559 -12.89 -40.81 4.79
C SER A 559 -13.44 -41.67 3.63
N VAL A 560 -13.54 -42.99 3.78
CA VAL A 560 -14.11 -43.93 2.78
C VAL A 560 -15.61 -44.16 2.98
#